data_AF-A0A3N5X3M0-F1
#
_entry.id   AF-A0A3N5X3M0-F1
#
_cell.length_a   1.000
_cell.length_b   1.000
_cell.length_c   1.000
_cell.angle_alpha   90.00
_cell.angle_beta   90.00
_cell.angle_gamma   90.00
#
_symmetry.space_group_name_H-M   'P 1'
#
loop_
_entity.id
_entity.type
_entity.pdbx_description
1 polymer ?
#
loop_
_entity_poly.entity_id
_entity_poly.type
_entity_poly.pdbx_seq_one_letter_code
_entity_poly.pdbx_strand_id
1 'polypeptide(L)'
;MRKVTAGNYTKDPLYPRVERAVRQILETGDVVAPVEVFMRMDLLKRENLEDWRFARIPYLERVIHTNLSKANRVLRVLRCHAAKLGLKESHSEYRKWGKGGRRIHLRFSKYGDPGMETPTTWKSSTTTER
;
A
#
# COMPACT_ATOMS: atom_id res chain seq x y z
N MET A 1 -21.27 5.08 -3.50
CA MET A 1 -20.36 4.80 -2.35
C MET A 1 -20.10 6.09 -1.59
N ARG A 2 -20.24 6.13 -0.26
CA ARG A 2 -19.85 7.30 0.55
C ARG A 2 -18.34 7.53 0.48
N LYS A 3 -17.91 8.80 0.40
CA LYS A 3 -16.48 9.16 0.42
C LYS A 3 -15.91 8.86 1.81
N VAL A 4 -14.76 8.19 1.83
CA VAL A 4 -13.97 7.97 3.05
C VAL A 4 -13.26 9.26 3.42
N THR A 5 -13.41 9.70 4.67
CA THR A 5 -12.77 10.90 5.24
C THR A 5 -12.26 10.60 6.64
N ALA A 6 -11.43 11.48 7.20
CA ALA A 6 -10.88 11.35 8.54
C ALA A 6 -11.96 11.18 9.64
N GLY A 7 -13.16 11.74 9.43
CA GLY A 7 -14.27 11.63 10.39
C GLY A 7 -15.13 10.37 10.26
N ASN A 8 -14.99 9.58 9.20
CA ASN A 8 -15.89 8.45 8.93
C ASN A 8 -15.21 7.13 8.55
N TYR A 9 -13.88 7.11 8.37
CA TYR A 9 -13.18 5.93 7.88
C TYR A 9 -13.32 4.70 8.80
N THR A 10 -13.52 4.89 10.10
CA THR A 10 -13.77 3.79 11.06
C THR A 10 -15.10 3.08 10.85
N LYS A 11 -16.07 3.75 10.21
CA LYS A 11 -17.38 3.17 9.84
C LYS A 11 -17.32 2.43 8.49
N ASP A 12 -16.17 2.42 7.83
CA ASP A 12 -15.99 1.73 6.57
C ASP A 12 -15.96 0.21 6.80
N PRO A 13 -16.69 -0.60 6.01
CA PRO A 13 -16.63 -2.06 6.13
C PRO A 13 -15.23 -2.66 5.97
N LEU A 14 -14.32 -1.94 5.29
CA LEU A 14 -12.94 -2.38 5.11
C LEU A 14 -12.05 -2.06 6.32
N TYR A 15 -12.48 -1.16 7.21
CA TYR A 15 -11.67 -0.68 8.33
C TYR A 15 -11.13 -1.79 9.23
N PRO A 16 -11.94 -2.74 9.73
CA PRO A 16 -11.43 -3.79 10.63
C PRO A 16 -10.33 -4.65 9.99
N ARG A 17 -10.40 -4.86 8.66
CA ARG A 17 -9.38 -5.61 7.93
C ARG A 17 -8.10 -4.79 7.74
N VAL A 18 -8.23 -3.50 7.46
CA VAL A 18 -7.10 -2.58 7.30
C VAL A 18 -6.38 -2.38 8.64
N GLU A 19 -7.11 -2.08 9.71
CA GLU A 19 -6.56 -1.94 11.06
C GLU A 19 -5.80 -3.20 11.49
N ARG A 20 -6.39 -4.38 11.31
CA ARG A 20 -5.71 -5.66 11.62
C ARG A 20 -4.44 -5.84 10.80
N ALA A 21 -4.48 -5.55 9.51
CA ALA A 21 -3.31 -5.65 8.63
C ALA A 21 -2.19 -4.69 9.07
N VAL A 22 -2.54 -3.43 9.38
CA VAL A 22 -1.59 -2.43 9.86
C VAL A 22 -0.95 -2.86 11.17
N ARG A 23 -1.76 -3.35 12.13
CA ARG A 23 -1.24 -3.87 13.40
C ARG A 23 -0.25 -5.01 13.20
N GLN A 24 -0.60 -5.99 12.37
CA GLN A 24 0.30 -7.12 12.05
C GLN A 24 1.61 -6.67 11.39
N ILE A 25 1.57 -5.63 10.56
CA ILE A 25 2.78 -5.06 9.95
C ILE A 25 3.64 -4.43 11.04
N LEU A 26 3.07 -3.57 11.88
CA LEU A 26 3.76 -2.90 12.97
C LEU A 26 4.26 -3.84 14.08
N GLU A 27 3.66 -5.02 14.26
CA GLU A 27 4.16 -6.07 15.14
C GLU A 27 5.46 -6.70 14.63
N THR A 28 5.68 -6.69 13.30
CA THR A 28 6.82 -7.37 12.65
C THR A 28 7.84 -6.42 12.03
N GLY A 29 7.55 -5.12 12.02
CA GLY A 29 8.37 -4.09 11.38
C GLY A 29 7.90 -2.68 11.74
N ASP A 30 8.56 -1.68 11.18
CA ASP A 30 8.40 -0.26 11.49
C ASP A 30 7.77 0.55 10.33
N VAL A 31 7.69 -0.06 9.15
CA VAL A 31 7.17 0.56 7.92
C VAL A 31 5.88 -0.11 7.49
N VAL A 32 4.84 0.68 7.28
CA VAL A 32 3.57 0.25 6.70
C VAL A 32 3.54 0.66 5.23
N ALA A 33 3.62 -0.32 4.33
CA ALA A 33 3.50 -0.09 2.89
C ALA A 33 2.13 -0.57 2.34
N PRO A 34 1.55 0.13 1.35
CA PRO A 34 0.31 -0.28 0.69
C PRO A 34 0.31 -1.72 0.18
N VAL A 35 1.42 -2.15 -0.43
CA VAL A 35 1.57 -3.51 -0.98
C VAL A 35 1.53 -4.57 0.11
N GLU A 36 2.05 -4.29 1.30
CA GLU A 36 2.00 -5.21 2.44
C GLU A 36 0.60 -5.29 3.03
N VAL A 37 -0.12 -4.17 3.08
CA VAL A 37 -1.52 -4.17 3.50
C VAL A 37 -2.35 -5.01 2.53
N PHE A 38 -2.12 -4.90 1.21
CA PHE A 38 -2.78 -5.78 0.25
C PHE A 38 -2.44 -7.26 0.45
N MET A 39 -1.20 -7.59 0.81
CA MET A 39 -0.81 -8.97 1.15
C MET A 39 -1.50 -9.47 2.41
N ARG A 40 -1.50 -8.70 3.51
CA ARG A 40 -2.15 -9.07 4.78
C ARG A 40 -3.66 -9.17 4.67
N MET A 41 -4.25 -8.45 3.71
CA MET A 41 -5.68 -8.54 3.38
C MET A 41 -6.00 -9.69 2.41
N ASP A 42 -5.01 -10.50 1.99
CA ASP A 42 -5.15 -11.57 1.01
C ASP A 42 -5.68 -11.08 -0.36
N LEU A 43 -5.31 -9.84 -0.72
CA LEU A 43 -5.63 -9.24 -2.01
C LEU A 43 -4.47 -9.35 -3.00
N LEU A 44 -3.26 -9.61 -2.50
CA LEU A 44 -2.06 -9.75 -3.30
C LEU A 44 -1.24 -10.92 -2.76
N LYS A 45 -0.91 -11.88 -3.63
CA LYS A 45 -0.01 -12.98 -3.28
C LYS A 45 1.44 -12.48 -3.30
N ARG A 46 2.30 -13.07 -2.47
CA ARG A 46 3.73 -12.75 -2.42
C ARG A 46 4.40 -12.96 -3.78
N GLU A 47 4.14 -14.09 -4.43
CA GLU A 47 4.70 -14.43 -5.76
C GLU A 47 4.36 -13.35 -6.80
N ASN A 48 3.10 -12.90 -6.83
CA ASN A 48 2.65 -11.83 -7.71
C ASN A 48 3.34 -10.49 -7.43
N LEU A 49 3.58 -10.18 -6.15
CA LEU A 49 4.34 -8.99 -5.77
C LEU A 49 5.77 -9.09 -6.27
N GLU A 50 6.43 -10.23 -6.12
CA GLU A 50 7.79 -10.47 -6.58
C GLU A 50 7.89 -10.35 -8.10
N ASP A 51 7.00 -11.01 -8.84
CA ASP A 51 6.96 -10.92 -10.30
C ASP A 51 6.78 -9.48 -10.79
N TRP A 52 5.93 -8.70 -10.11
CA TRP A 52 5.79 -7.28 -10.40
C TRP A 52 7.03 -6.48 -10.02
N ARG A 53 7.64 -6.75 -8.86
CA ARG A 53 8.89 -6.11 -8.42
C ARG A 53 10.06 -6.41 -9.35
N PHE A 54 10.08 -7.56 -10.01
CA PHE A 54 11.05 -7.90 -11.05
C PHE A 54 10.65 -7.42 -12.46
N ALA A 55 9.56 -6.65 -12.59
CA ALA A 55 9.02 -6.15 -13.85
C ALA A 55 8.61 -7.24 -14.85
N ARG A 56 8.28 -8.45 -14.37
CA ARG A 56 7.66 -9.51 -15.18
C ARG A 56 6.19 -9.21 -15.44
N ILE A 57 5.55 -8.49 -14.52
CA ILE A 57 4.20 -7.96 -14.66
C ILE A 57 4.28 -6.45 -14.92
N PRO A 58 3.59 -5.91 -15.94
CA PRO A 58 3.70 -4.51 -16.33
C PRO A 58 3.04 -3.53 -15.34
N TYR A 59 1.99 -3.95 -14.65
CA TYR A 59 1.28 -3.14 -13.65
C TYR A 59 0.62 -4.01 -12.58
N LEU A 60 0.62 -3.54 -11.33
CA LEU A 60 0.18 -4.33 -10.17
C LEU A 60 -1.32 -4.67 -10.22
N GLU A 61 -2.14 -3.78 -10.78
CA GLU A 61 -3.58 -3.98 -11.00
C GLU A 61 -3.90 -5.31 -11.69
N ARG A 62 -2.98 -5.84 -12.53
CA ARG A 62 -3.19 -7.12 -13.23
C ARG A 62 -3.27 -8.33 -12.31
N VAL A 63 -2.64 -8.26 -11.14
CA VAL A 63 -2.45 -9.40 -10.24
C VAL A 63 -3.04 -9.20 -8.85
N ILE A 64 -3.62 -8.02 -8.62
CA ILE A 64 -4.38 -7.75 -7.40
C ILE A 64 -5.77 -8.38 -7.53
N HIS A 65 -6.20 -9.13 -6.53
CA HIS A 65 -7.48 -9.85 -6.52
C HIS A 65 -8.64 -8.93 -6.13
N THR A 66 -8.65 -7.72 -6.69
CA THR A 66 -9.70 -6.73 -6.49
C THR A 66 -9.70 -5.70 -7.62
N ASN A 67 -10.89 -5.33 -8.09
CA ASN A 67 -11.34 -3.94 -7.96
C ASN A 67 -10.35 -2.77 -7.79
N LEU A 68 -10.03 -1.96 -8.81
CA LEU A 68 -9.34 -0.68 -8.61
C LEU A 68 -10.07 0.24 -7.62
N SER A 69 -11.39 0.35 -7.71
CA SER A 69 -12.19 1.21 -6.82
C SER A 69 -12.06 0.77 -5.35
N LYS A 70 -12.07 -0.54 -5.10
CA LYS A 70 -11.90 -1.13 -3.78
C LYS A 70 -10.45 -1.02 -3.29
N ALA A 71 -9.45 -1.20 -4.16
CA ALA A 71 -8.04 -0.95 -3.83
C ALA A 71 -7.83 0.52 -3.42
N ASN A 72 -8.34 1.47 -4.20
CA ASN A 72 -8.32 2.89 -3.86
C ASN A 72 -9.01 3.18 -2.53
N ARG A 73 -10.13 2.50 -2.23
CA ARG A 73 -10.83 2.64 -0.95
C ARG A 73 -9.99 2.14 0.22
N VAL A 74 -9.30 1.01 0.06
CA VAL A 74 -8.34 0.50 1.06
C VAL A 74 -7.24 1.52 1.31
N LEU A 75 -6.62 2.08 0.25
CA LEU A 75 -5.58 3.10 0.38
C LEU A 75 -6.06 4.35 1.14
N ARG A 76 -7.30 4.78 0.90
CA ARG A 76 -7.90 5.91 1.62
C ARG A 76 -8.13 5.62 3.10
N VAL A 77 -8.68 4.45 3.43
CA VAL A 77 -8.88 4.02 4.82
C VAL A 77 -7.52 3.90 5.53
N LEU A 78 -6.53 3.33 4.86
CA LEU A 78 -5.16 3.21 5.37
C LEU A 78 -4.54 4.58 5.66
N ARG A 79 -4.62 5.53 4.72
CA ARG A 79 -4.15 6.91 4.89
C ARG A 79 -4.74 7.55 6.16
N CYS A 80 -6.06 7.48 6.32
CA CYS A 80 -6.73 8.06 7.50
C CYS A 80 -6.32 7.35 8.81
N HIS A 81 -6.17 6.02 8.77
CA HIS A 81 -5.78 5.26 9.96
C HIS A 81 -4.32 5.52 10.35
N ALA A 82 -3.39 5.52 9.40
CA ALA A 82 -1.98 5.82 9.63
C ALA A 82 -1.76 7.24 10.18
N ALA A 83 -2.51 8.22 9.65
CA ALA A 83 -2.52 9.58 10.18
C ALA A 83 -3.02 9.63 11.64
N LYS A 84 -4.07 8.87 11.99
CA LYS A 84 -4.54 8.78 13.39
C LYS A 84 -3.50 8.15 14.31
N LEU A 85 -2.73 7.18 13.83
CA LEU A 85 -1.64 6.55 14.58
C LEU A 85 -0.40 7.47 14.72
N GLY A 86 -0.40 8.65 14.09
CA GLY A 86 0.74 9.57 14.13
C GLY A 86 1.96 9.07 13.35
N LEU A 87 1.76 8.12 12.43
CA LEU A 87 2.87 7.61 11.63
C LEU A 87 3.35 8.65 10.62
N LYS A 88 4.66 8.76 10.43
CA LYS A 88 5.24 9.74 9.51
C LYS A 88 5.06 9.29 8.08
N GLU A 89 4.41 10.12 7.28
CA GLU A 89 4.26 9.88 5.84
C GLU A 89 5.60 10.03 5.13
N SER A 90 5.91 9.09 4.25
CA SER A 90 7.06 9.13 3.37
C SER A 90 6.62 8.70 1.97
N HIS A 91 6.83 9.59 1.00
CA HIS A 91 6.57 9.28 -0.39
C HIS A 91 7.67 8.34 -0.92
N SER A 92 7.24 7.24 -1.49
CA SER A 92 8.11 6.29 -2.16
C SER A 92 7.73 6.21 -3.63
N GLU A 93 8.59 5.58 -4.41
CA GLU A 93 8.33 5.22 -5.79
C GLU A 93 8.39 3.71 -5.93
N TYR A 94 7.49 3.15 -6.74
CA TYR A 94 7.62 1.75 -7.10
C TYR A 94 8.77 1.59 -8.08
N ARG A 95 9.91 1.12 -7.58
CA ARG A 95 11.07 0.80 -8.39
C ARG A 95 11.24 -0.71 -8.54
N LYS A 96 11.73 -1.13 -9.69
CA LYS A 96 12.11 -2.52 -9.96
C LYS A 96 13.22 -2.94 -8.98
N TRP A 97 13.15 -4.18 -8.53
CA TRP A 97 14.20 -4.83 -7.75
C TRP A 97 15.33 -5.36 -8.64
N GLY A 98 16.52 -5.51 -8.03
CA GLY A 98 17.71 -6.06 -8.68
C GLY A 98 18.52 -5.04 -9.49
N LYS A 99 19.50 -5.55 -10.25
CA LYS A 99 20.50 -4.75 -10.98
C LYS A 99 19.83 -3.82 -11.99
N GLY A 100 20.16 -2.53 -11.93
CA GLY A 100 19.60 -1.50 -12.81
C GLY A 100 18.16 -1.08 -12.49
N GLY A 101 17.52 -1.68 -11.47
CA GLY A 101 16.11 -1.43 -11.16
C GLY A 101 15.79 -0.02 -10.67
N ARG A 102 16.81 0.72 -10.15
CA ARG A 102 16.66 2.12 -9.72
C ARG A 102 16.15 3.06 -10.83
N ARG A 103 16.35 2.70 -12.11
CA ARG A 103 15.94 3.48 -13.29
C ARG A 103 14.59 3.05 -13.87
N ILE A 104 14.03 1.94 -13.39
CA ILE A 104 12.80 1.35 -13.93
C ILE A 104 11.67 1.61 -12.94
N HIS A 105 10.77 2.53 -13.31
CA HIS A 105 9.56 2.83 -12.58
C HIS A 105 8.50 1.76 -12.91
N LEU A 106 8.00 1.11 -11.87
CA LEU A 106 6.87 0.18 -11.95
C LEU A 106 5.57 0.96 -11.84
N ARG A 107 4.53 0.47 -12.51
CA ARG A 107 3.21 1.09 -12.46
C ARG A 107 2.28 0.33 -11.55
N PHE A 108 1.44 1.05 -10.82
CA PHE A 108 0.37 0.42 -10.06
C PHE A 108 -0.79 0.04 -10.97
N SER A 109 -1.22 0.97 -11.81
CA SER A 109 -2.41 0.83 -12.64
C SER A 109 -2.07 0.77 -14.13
N LYS A 110 -2.99 0.21 -14.93
CA LYS A 110 -2.82 0.13 -16.39
C LYS A 110 -2.72 1.53 -17.03
N TYR A 111 -3.52 2.48 -16.52
CA TYR A 111 -3.65 3.83 -17.08
C TYR A 111 -2.81 4.89 -16.36
N GLY A 112 -2.07 4.52 -15.31
CA GLY A 112 -1.23 5.46 -14.57
C GLY A 112 -2.01 6.45 -13.70
N ASP A 113 -2.99 5.98 -12.93
CA ASP A 113 -3.74 6.77 -11.95
C ASP A 113 -2.77 7.47 -10.96
N PRO A 114 -2.63 8.81 -11.01
CA PRO A 114 -1.63 9.53 -10.22
C PRO A 114 -1.76 9.30 -8.72
N GLY A 115 -2.97 9.02 -8.22
CA GLY A 115 -3.22 8.74 -6.81
C GLY A 115 -2.68 7.39 -6.34
N MET A 116 -2.42 6.47 -7.27
CA MET A 116 -1.89 5.13 -7.03
C MET A 116 -0.41 4.98 -7.39
N GLU A 117 0.11 5.79 -8.32
CA GLU A 117 1.51 5.72 -8.77
C GLU A 117 2.50 6.26 -7.72
N THR A 118 2.03 7.04 -6.75
CA THR A 118 2.83 7.59 -5.65
C THR A 118 2.49 6.88 -4.33
N PRO A 119 3.09 5.70 -4.05
CA PRO A 119 2.85 5.02 -2.79
C PRO A 119 3.32 5.87 -1.62
N THR A 120 2.36 6.23 -0.77
CA THR A 120 2.65 6.73 0.57
C THR A 120 3.00 5.52 1.43
N THR A 121 4.17 5.53 2.05
CA THR A 121 4.55 4.61 3.11
C THR A 121 4.53 5.35 4.43
N TRP A 122 4.27 4.65 5.52
CA TRP A 122 4.23 5.25 6.85
C TRP A 122 5.25 4.60 7.76
N LYS A 123 6.05 5.39 8.46
CA LYS A 123 7.06 4.88 9.39
C LYS A 123 6.68 5.21 10.83
N SER A 124 6.89 4.28 11.75
CA SER A 124 6.86 4.57 13.18
C SER A 124 8.05 5.48 13.54
N SER A 125 7.81 6.45 14.42
CA SER A 125 8.82 7.41 14.89
C SER A 125 9.97 6.79 15.69
N THR A 126 9.92 5.48 15.98
CA THR A 126 10.94 4.72 16.72
C THR A 126 12.13 4.28 15.88
N THR A 127 12.13 4.50 14.56
CA THR A 127 13.27 4.15 13.70
C THR A 127 14.35 5.23 13.78
N THR A 128 15.16 5.15 14.83
CA THR A 128 16.49 5.76 14.87
C THR A 128 17.36 5.12 13.79
N GLU A 129 17.84 5.94 12.86
CA GLU A 129 18.89 5.64 11.89
C GLU A 129 20.00 4.79 12.54
N ARG A 130 20.29 3.63 11.94
CA ARG A 130 21.56 2.92 12.08
C ARG A 130 22.12 2.63 10.70
#